data_AF-A0A2G2ASU0-F1
#
_entry.id   AF-A0A2G2ASU0-F1
#
_cell.length_a   1.000
_cell.length_b   1.000
_cell.length_c   1.000
_cell.angle_alpha   90.00
_cell.angle_beta   90.00
_cell.angle_gamma   90.00
#
_symmetry.space_group_name_H-M   'P 1'
#
loop_
_entity.id
_entity.type
_entity.pdbx_description
1 polymer ?
#
loop_
_entity_poly.entity_id
_entity_poly.type
_entity_poly.pdbx_seq_one_letter_code
_entity_poly.pdbx_strand_id
1 'polypeptide(L)'
;MEDTLLGILFIIASFILGWFLSYIKSRFEIRGQKKELKEFQEHLNRQMKITGEGSRNLELDLEKLRKENENLRISVKTLGQKPGRAEVRLLNIYDGSLRKMMLNAPGFSGAWEASLQEAEREYEENEKGFRAIIKKVFSPSLVHNTEPKKIEQMKEGLN
;
A
#
# COMPACT_ATOMS: atom_id res chain seq x y z
N MET A 1 52.37 87.36 15.19
CA MET A 1 51.19 86.94 14.40
C MET A 1 51.36 85.55 13.80
N GLU A 2 52.58 85.06 13.60
CA GLU A 2 52.84 83.74 13.01
C GLU A 2 52.55 82.58 14.00
N ASP A 3 52.92 82.71 15.27
CA ASP A 3 52.66 81.69 16.30
C ASP A 3 51.17 81.45 16.58
N THR A 4 50.35 82.51 16.48
CA THR A 4 48.89 82.43 16.63
C THR A 4 48.22 81.70 15.46
N LEU A 5 48.77 81.80 14.25
CA LEU A 5 48.26 81.09 13.07
C LEU A 5 48.60 79.60 13.12
N LEU A 6 49.82 79.25 13.54
CA LEU A 6 50.24 77.85 13.74
C LEU A 6 49.38 77.13 14.78
N GLY A 7 49.10 77.77 15.92
CA GLY A 7 48.22 77.20 16.96
C GLY A 7 46.81 76.88 16.47
N ILE A 8 46.21 77.78 15.67
CA ILE A 8 44.88 77.56 15.07
C ILE A 8 44.93 76.39 14.08
N LEU A 9 46.00 76.27 13.30
CA LEU A 9 46.19 75.19 12.33
C LEU A 9 46.26 73.81 13.02
N PHE A 10 46.95 73.70 14.16
CA PHE A 10 47.00 72.46 14.95
C PHE A 10 45.66 72.07 15.57
N ILE A 11 44.85 73.04 16.00
CA ILE A 11 43.50 72.78 16.54
C ILE A 11 42.59 72.25 15.43
N ILE A 12 42.62 72.88 14.25
CA ILE A 12 41.86 72.44 13.08
C ILE A 12 42.31 71.04 12.65
N ALA A 13 43.62 70.80 12.59
CA ALA A 13 44.17 69.49 12.23
C ALA A 13 43.73 68.40 13.22
N SER A 14 43.73 68.68 14.52
CA SER A 14 43.28 67.75 15.56
C SER A 14 41.78 67.44 15.44
N PHE A 15 40.95 68.44 15.12
CA PHE A 15 39.52 68.26 14.93
C PHE A 15 39.21 67.41 13.68
N ILE A 16 39.92 67.66 12.57
CA ILE A 16 39.80 66.87 11.35
C ILE A 16 40.23 65.42 11.60
N LEU A 17 41.32 65.20 12.34
CA LEU A 17 41.80 63.86 12.65
C LEU A 17 40.81 63.09 13.53
N GLY A 18 40.25 63.75 14.55
CA GLY A 18 39.22 63.16 15.41
C GLY A 18 37.95 62.80 14.64
N TRP A 19 37.49 63.67 13.74
CA TRP A 19 36.33 63.39 12.89
C TRP A 19 36.60 62.24 11.92
N PHE A 20 37.79 62.19 11.32
CA PHE A 20 38.18 61.13 10.40
C PHE A 20 38.27 59.75 11.09
N LEU A 21 38.88 59.68 12.27
CA LEU A 21 38.94 58.45 13.07
C LEU A 21 37.55 57.98 13.50
N SER A 22 36.69 58.91 13.94
CA SER A 22 35.29 58.61 14.30
C SER A 22 34.50 58.10 13.09
N TYR A 23 34.66 58.73 11.93
CA TYR A 23 34.04 58.31 10.68
C TYR A 23 34.46 56.89 10.28
N ILE A 24 35.76 56.58 10.35
CA ILE A 24 36.28 55.24 10.05
C ILE A 24 35.68 54.21 11.00
N LYS A 25 35.71 54.46 12.31
CA LYS A 25 35.16 53.52 13.32
C LYS A 25 33.67 53.24 13.08
N SER A 26 32.88 54.29 12.85
CA SER A 26 31.45 54.16 12.54
C SER A 26 31.19 53.31 11.29
N ARG A 27 32.01 53.47 10.25
CA ARG A 27 31.87 52.67 9.01
C ARG A 27 32.21 51.19 9.23
N PHE A 28 33.16 50.87 10.10
CA PHE A 28 33.47 49.48 10.46
C PHE A 28 32.36 48.84 11.28
N GLU A 29 31.79 49.55 12.25
CA GLU A 29 30.70 49.06 13.09
C GLU A 29 29.42 48.78 12.28
N ILE A 30 29.05 49.70 11.39
CA ILE A 30 27.91 49.52 10.47
C ILE A 30 28.15 48.34 9.53
N ARG A 31 29.40 48.10 9.08
CA ARG A 31 29.74 46.95 8.24
C ARG A 31 29.61 45.63 9.01
N GLY A 32 30.02 45.59 10.28
CA GLY A 32 29.84 44.44 11.15
C GLY A 32 28.37 44.08 11.34
N GLN A 33 27.55 45.05 11.76
CA GLN A 33 26.12 44.85 11.98
C GLN A 33 25.36 44.42 10.70
N LYS A 34 25.74 44.97 9.54
CA LYS A 34 25.17 44.54 8.25
C LYS A 34 25.55 43.11 7.88
N LYS A 35 26.75 42.66 8.25
CA LYS A 35 27.19 41.29 8.03
C LYS A 35 26.38 40.32 8.89
N GLU A 36 26.19 40.65 10.17
CA GLU A 36 25.38 39.86 11.10
C GLU A 36 23.91 39.79 10.66
N LEU A 37 23.32 40.91 10.24
CA LEU A 37 21.95 40.93 9.68
C LEU A 37 21.82 40.03 8.45
N LYS A 38 22.80 40.07 7.55
CA LYS A 38 22.81 39.21 6.35
C LYS A 38 22.92 37.74 6.74
N GLU A 39 23.78 37.41 7.69
CA GLU A 39 23.94 36.06 8.21
C GLU A 39 22.67 35.54 8.87
N PHE A 40 21.99 36.35 9.70
CA PHE A 40 20.69 35.99 10.27
C PHE A 40 19.61 35.80 9.22
N GLN A 41 19.55 36.64 8.19
CA GLN A 41 18.62 36.50 7.09
C GLN A 41 18.88 35.20 6.30
N GLU A 42 20.14 34.86 6.05
CA GLU A 42 20.54 33.59 5.42
C GLU A 42 20.17 32.38 6.28
N HIS A 43 20.38 32.44 7.59
CA HIS A 43 19.98 31.39 8.53
C HIS A 43 18.46 31.20 8.56
N LEU A 44 17.68 32.28 8.59
CA LEU A 44 16.22 32.22 8.55
C LEU A 44 15.73 31.60 7.23
N ASN A 45 16.27 32.04 6.10
CA ASN A 45 15.91 31.46 4.80
C ASN A 45 16.25 29.97 4.75
N ARG A 46 17.39 29.56 5.30
CA ARG A 46 17.77 28.15 5.37
C ARG A 46 16.82 27.36 6.27
N GLN A 47 16.46 27.87 7.45
CA GLN A 47 15.51 27.22 8.35
C GLN A 47 14.13 27.12 7.73
N MET A 48 13.63 28.20 7.13
CA MET A 48 12.34 28.20 6.44
C MET A 48 12.31 27.19 5.29
N LYS A 49 13.40 27.10 4.51
CA LYS A 49 13.53 26.08 3.46
C LYS A 49 13.52 24.66 4.05
N ILE A 50 14.31 24.39 5.10
CA ILE A 50 14.36 23.07 5.75
C ILE A 50 13.00 22.70 6.33
N THR A 51 12.34 23.61 7.04
CA THR A 51 11.01 23.38 7.62
C THR A 51 9.97 23.18 6.53
N GLY A 52 10.03 23.95 5.45
CA GLY A 52 9.14 23.78 4.29
C GLY A 52 9.33 22.43 3.59
N GLU A 53 10.57 22.02 3.35
CA GLU A 53 10.90 20.71 2.78
C GLU A 53 10.47 19.56 3.71
N GLY A 54 10.73 19.68 5.01
CA GLY A 54 10.28 18.70 6.02
C GLY A 54 8.77 18.59 6.09
N SER A 55 8.05 19.72 6.07
CA SER A 55 6.59 19.72 6.08
C SER A 55 6.01 19.10 4.82
N ARG A 56 6.58 19.37 3.65
CA ARG A 56 6.16 18.75 2.38
C ARG A 56 6.39 17.24 2.38
N ASN A 57 7.54 16.79 2.89
CA ASN A 57 7.83 15.35 3.00
C ASN A 57 6.84 14.66 3.95
N LEU A 58 6.50 15.29 5.08
CA LEU A 58 5.50 14.77 5.99
C LEU A 58 4.12 14.65 5.33
N GLU A 59 3.72 15.66 4.54
CA GLU A 59 2.47 15.64 3.80
C GLU A 59 2.44 14.52 2.75
N LEU A 60 3.54 14.33 2.01
CA LEU A 60 3.69 13.23 1.04
C LEU A 60 3.62 11.86 1.72
N ASP A 61 4.27 11.70 2.86
CA ASP A 61 4.23 10.46 3.64
C ASP A 61 2.81 10.18 4.17
N LEU A 62 2.10 11.21 4.63
CA LEU A 62 0.70 11.07 5.05
C LEU A 62 -0.21 10.66 3.89
N GLU A 63 -0.03 11.25 2.71
CA GLU A 63 -0.78 10.88 1.51
C GLU A 63 -0.49 9.43 1.10
N LYS A 64 0.79 9.05 1.10
CA LYS A 64 1.24 7.68 0.82
C LYS A 64 0.62 6.68 1.79
N LEU A 65 0.70 6.95 3.10
CA LEU A 65 0.13 6.10 4.14
C LEU A 65 -1.39 5.98 4.00
N ARG A 66 -2.10 7.08 3.70
CA ARG A 66 -3.55 7.03 3.45
C ARG A 66 -3.88 6.15 2.26
N LYS A 67 -3.12 6.27 1.17
CA LYS A 67 -3.28 5.45 -0.03
C LYS A 67 -3.01 3.97 0.26
N GLU A 68 -1.94 3.66 0.98
CA GLU A 68 -1.62 2.30 1.40
C GLU A 68 -2.68 1.72 2.33
N ASN A 69 -3.20 2.51 3.27
CA ASN A 69 -4.26 2.09 4.17
C ASN A 69 -5.56 1.75 3.42
N GLU A 70 -5.97 2.59 2.46
CA GLU A 70 -7.14 2.31 1.63
C GLU A 70 -6.91 1.08 0.76
N ASN A 71 -5.73 0.95 0.14
CA ASN A 71 -5.37 -0.23 -0.64
C ASN A 71 -5.41 -1.52 0.20
N LEU A 72 -4.91 -1.47 1.44
CA LEU A 72 -4.95 -2.59 2.37
C LEU A 72 -6.38 -2.90 2.79
N ARG A 73 -7.21 -1.89 3.06
CA ARG A 73 -8.63 -2.06 3.39
C ARG A 73 -9.38 -2.76 2.27
N ILE A 74 -9.18 -2.30 1.04
CA ILE A 74 -9.74 -2.93 -0.17
C ILE A 74 -9.22 -4.36 -0.29
N SER A 75 -7.90 -4.56 -0.17
CA SER A 75 -7.27 -5.88 -0.27
C SER A 75 -7.82 -6.87 0.75
N VAL A 76 -8.00 -6.46 2.01
CA VAL A 76 -8.61 -7.27 3.08
C VAL A 76 -10.06 -7.63 2.73
N LYS A 77 -10.84 -6.66 2.23
CA LYS A 77 -12.21 -6.91 1.79
C LYS A 77 -12.25 -7.90 0.62
N THR A 78 -11.41 -7.71 -0.39
CA THR A 78 -11.28 -8.61 -1.55
C THR A 78 -10.79 -10.00 -1.14
N LEU A 79 -9.84 -10.10 -0.22
CA LEU A 79 -9.37 -11.37 0.36
C LEU A 79 -10.50 -12.11 1.10
N GLY A 80 -11.41 -11.38 1.74
CA GLY A 80 -12.63 -11.94 2.35
C GLY A 80 -13.69 -12.38 1.33
N GLN A 81 -13.66 -11.85 0.11
CA GLN A 81 -14.57 -12.18 -0.98
C GLN A 81 -14.03 -13.30 -1.90
N LYS A 82 -12.81 -13.80 -1.68
CA LYS A 82 -12.29 -14.93 -2.44
C LYS A 82 -13.24 -16.14 -2.27
N PRO A 83 -13.69 -16.77 -3.37
CA PRO A 83 -14.52 -17.97 -3.31
C PRO A 83 -13.79 -19.02 -2.47
N GLY A 84 -14.51 -19.67 -1.56
CA GLY A 84 -13.94 -20.54 -0.52
C GLY A 84 -13.78 -19.90 0.87
N ARG A 85 -13.30 -18.65 1.02
CA ARG A 85 -13.20 -18.04 2.38
C ARG A 85 -14.55 -17.59 2.94
N ALA A 86 -15.43 -17.12 2.07
CA ALA A 86 -16.81 -16.81 2.44
C ALA A 86 -17.57 -18.07 2.88
N GLU A 87 -17.35 -19.19 2.18
CA GLU A 87 -17.92 -20.50 2.50
C GLU A 87 -17.36 -21.05 3.83
N VAL A 88 -16.04 -20.97 4.06
CA VAL A 88 -15.43 -21.36 5.34
C VAL A 88 -15.94 -20.49 6.50
N ARG A 89 -16.11 -19.18 6.27
CA ARG A 89 -16.71 -18.30 7.28
C ARG A 89 -18.15 -18.73 7.59
N LEU A 90 -18.93 -19.03 6.56
CA LEU A 90 -20.32 -19.47 6.71
C LEU A 90 -20.40 -20.81 7.46
N LEU A 91 -19.55 -21.78 7.12
CA LEU A 91 -19.40 -23.05 7.83
C LEU A 91 -19.10 -22.85 9.31
N ASN A 92 -18.16 -21.97 9.65
CA ASN A 92 -17.84 -21.66 11.06
C ASN A 92 -19.02 -21.00 11.80
N ILE A 93 -19.78 -20.12 11.13
CA ILE A 93 -20.98 -19.51 11.72
C ILE A 93 -22.03 -20.60 11.97
N TYR A 94 -22.24 -21.50 11.02
CA TYR A 94 -23.15 -22.62 11.19
C TYR A 94 -22.73 -23.53 12.34
N ASP A 95 -21.47 -23.96 12.43
CA ASP A 95 -20.96 -24.78 13.55
C ASP A 95 -21.18 -24.08 14.90
N GLY A 96 -20.87 -22.78 14.99
CA GLY A 96 -21.11 -22.00 16.19
C GLY A 96 -22.59 -21.89 16.57
N SER A 97 -23.48 -21.76 15.58
CA SER A 97 -24.93 -21.72 15.80
C SER A 97 -25.48 -23.07 16.23
N LEU A 98 -25.02 -24.17 15.61
CA LEU A 98 -25.40 -25.54 15.93
C LEU A 98 -25.00 -25.91 17.36
N ARG A 99 -23.77 -25.60 17.77
CA ARG A 99 -23.33 -25.81 19.17
C ARG A 99 -24.23 -25.08 20.17
N LYS A 100 -24.64 -23.85 19.87
CA LYS A 100 -25.57 -23.09 20.73
C LYS A 100 -26.96 -23.73 20.75
N MET A 101 -27.46 -24.22 19.62
CA MET A 101 -28.75 -24.90 19.56
C MET A 101 -28.72 -26.23 20.33
N MET A 102 -27.65 -27.01 20.21
CA MET A 102 -27.45 -28.25 20.98
C MET A 102 -27.47 -28.02 22.50
N LEU A 103 -26.94 -26.89 22.97
CA LEU A 103 -26.96 -26.54 24.39
C LEU A 103 -28.32 -26.03 24.86
N ASN A 104 -29.06 -25.32 24.02
CA ASN A 104 -30.28 -24.60 24.41
C ASN A 104 -31.58 -25.36 24.09
N ALA A 105 -31.55 -26.36 23.21
CA ALA A 105 -32.74 -27.08 22.76
C ALA A 105 -32.65 -28.58 23.12
N PRO A 106 -33.45 -29.08 24.07
CA PRO A 106 -33.52 -30.50 24.41
C PRO A 106 -33.92 -31.35 23.20
N GLY A 107 -33.22 -32.46 22.96
CA GLY A 107 -33.50 -33.38 21.85
C GLY A 107 -33.02 -32.92 20.47
N PHE A 108 -32.57 -31.67 20.32
CA PHE A 108 -32.07 -31.15 19.05
C PHE A 108 -30.84 -31.92 18.54
N SER A 109 -29.89 -32.26 19.42
CA SER A 109 -28.65 -32.94 19.02
C SER A 109 -28.90 -34.28 18.31
N GLY A 110 -29.81 -35.10 18.83
CA GLY A 110 -30.12 -36.40 18.25
C GLY A 110 -30.90 -36.30 16.93
N ALA A 111 -31.88 -35.38 16.86
CA ALA A 111 -32.61 -35.13 15.62
C ALA A 111 -31.69 -34.57 14.51
N TRP A 112 -30.75 -33.70 14.88
CA TRP A 112 -29.75 -33.16 13.98
C TRP A 112 -28.78 -34.24 13.47
N GLU A 113 -28.27 -35.11 14.35
CA GLU A 113 -27.36 -36.20 13.96
C GLU A 113 -28.03 -37.21 13.02
N ALA A 114 -29.30 -37.58 13.29
CA ALA A 114 -30.07 -38.44 12.40
C ALA A 114 -30.29 -37.79 11.03
N SER A 115 -30.66 -36.51 11.02
CA SER A 115 -30.87 -35.74 9.77
C SER A 115 -29.56 -35.57 8.98
N LEU A 116 -28.43 -35.42 9.67
CA LEU A 116 -27.11 -35.32 9.04
C LEU A 116 -26.73 -36.64 8.37
N GLN A 117 -26.92 -37.75 9.07
CA GLN A 117 -26.64 -39.09 8.52
C GLN A 117 -27.53 -39.41 7.31
N GLU A 118 -28.80 -39.01 7.34
CA GLU A 118 -29.72 -39.17 6.21
C GLU A 118 -29.30 -38.32 5.01
N ALA A 119 -28.95 -37.05 5.24
CA ALA A 119 -28.45 -36.16 4.19
C ALA A 119 -27.12 -36.64 3.56
N GLU A 120 -26.20 -37.20 4.35
CA GLU A 120 -24.96 -37.81 3.84
C GLU A 120 -25.26 -39.00 2.91
N ARG A 121 -26.21 -39.87 3.30
CA ARG A 121 -26.62 -41.01 2.46
C ARG A 121 -27.26 -40.56 1.16
N GLU A 122 -28.18 -39.59 1.21
CA GLU A 122 -28.81 -39.04 0.01
C GLU A 122 -27.77 -38.40 -0.94
N TYR A 123 -26.77 -37.70 -0.39
CA TYR A 123 -25.70 -37.10 -1.17
C TYR A 123 -24.85 -38.17 -1.88
N GLU A 124 -24.44 -39.22 -1.16
CA GLU A 124 -23.70 -40.33 -1.74
C GLU A 124 -24.50 -41.07 -2.84
N GLU A 125 -25.79 -41.28 -2.62
CA GLU A 125 -26.68 -41.93 -3.58
C GLU A 125 -26.83 -41.07 -4.85
N ASN A 126 -26.95 -39.75 -4.69
CA ASN A 126 -27.01 -38.80 -5.80
C ASN A 126 -25.70 -38.75 -6.59
N GLU A 127 -24.53 -38.76 -5.94
CA GLU A 127 -23.24 -38.85 -6.65
C GLU A 127 -23.10 -40.16 -7.44
N LYS A 128 -23.50 -41.29 -6.86
CA LYS A 128 -23.51 -42.60 -7.52
C LYS A 128 -24.49 -42.62 -8.71
N GLY A 129 -25.67 -42.04 -8.55
CA GLY A 129 -26.69 -41.89 -9.59
C GLY A 129 -26.22 -41.01 -10.76
N PHE A 130 -25.58 -39.87 -10.46
CA PHE A 130 -25.04 -38.97 -11.48
C PHE A 130 -23.92 -39.63 -12.28
N ARG A 131 -23.02 -40.38 -11.63
CA ARG A 131 -21.98 -41.17 -12.29
C ARG A 131 -22.57 -42.26 -13.19
N ALA A 132 -23.64 -42.93 -12.77
CA ALA A 132 -24.32 -43.95 -13.57
C ALA A 132 -25.02 -43.35 -14.82
N ILE A 133 -25.63 -42.17 -14.70
CA ILE A 133 -26.26 -41.44 -15.80
C ILE A 133 -25.22 -40.97 -16.81
N ILE A 134 -24.12 -40.34 -16.34
CA ILE A 134 -22.99 -39.96 -17.20
C ILE A 134 -22.45 -41.18 -17.94
N LYS A 135 -22.18 -42.29 -17.23
CA LYS A 135 -21.71 -43.53 -17.87
C LYS A 135 -22.69 -44.04 -18.93
N LYS A 136 -24.00 -43.99 -18.68
CA LYS A 136 -25.04 -44.47 -19.62
C LYS A 136 -25.19 -43.57 -20.85
N VAL A 137 -24.99 -42.25 -20.72
CA VAL A 137 -25.09 -41.28 -21.82
C VAL A 137 -23.82 -41.27 -22.68
N PHE A 138 -22.65 -41.53 -22.10
CA PHE A 138 -21.37 -41.52 -22.83
C PHE A 138 -20.86 -42.91 -23.27
N SER A 139 -21.47 -44.02 -22.84
CA SER A 139 -21.03 -45.38 -23.25
C SER A 139 -21.49 -45.88 -24.62
N PRO A 140 -22.59 -45.44 -25.27
CA PRO A 140 -23.01 -46.04 -26.53
C PRO A 140 -22.38 -45.42 -27.79
N SER A 141 -21.41 -44.50 -27.69
CA SER A 141 -20.77 -43.88 -28.87
C SER A 141 -19.32 -44.32 -29.17
N LEU A 142 -18.72 -45.20 -28.36
CA LEU A 142 -17.35 -45.70 -28.59
C LEU A 142 -17.26 -47.10 -29.20
N VAL A 143 -18.38 -47.73 -29.58
CA VAL A 143 -18.41 -49.07 -30.21
C VAL A 143 -19.07 -49.04 -31.59
N HIS A 144 -18.86 -47.98 -32.38
CA HIS A 144 -19.15 -48.01 -33.81
C HIS A 144 -17.93 -47.58 -34.62
N ASN A 145 -17.40 -48.56 -35.37
CA ASN A 145 -16.36 -48.50 -36.41
C ASN A 145 -14.90 -48.45 -35.97
N THR A 146 -14.41 -49.60 -35.54
CA THR A 146 -13.11 -50.10 -36.02
C THR A 146 -13.30 -51.49 -36.64
N GLU A 147 -13.88 -51.53 -37.85
CA GLU A 147 -13.65 -52.66 -38.74
C GLU A 147 -12.30 -52.49 -39.47
N PRO A 148 -11.56 -53.59 -39.70
CA PRO A 148 -10.16 -53.59 -40.12
C PRO A 148 -10.01 -53.23 -41.60
N LYS A 149 -9.04 -52.35 -41.89
CA LYS A 149 -8.61 -52.00 -43.25
C LYS A 149 -8.09 -53.25 -43.97
N LYS A 150 -8.85 -53.77 -44.93
CA LYS A 150 -8.46 -54.86 -45.83
C LYS A 150 -7.29 -54.41 -46.71
N ILE A 151 -6.07 -54.84 -46.37
CA ILE A 151 -4.87 -54.71 -47.21
C ILE A 151 -4.91 -55.86 -48.22
N GLU A 152 -5.53 -55.67 -49.38
CA GLU A 152 -5.41 -56.65 -50.48
C GLU A 152 -5.80 -56.07 -51.84
N GLN A 153 -5.15 -54.98 -52.25
CA GLN A 153 -5.13 -54.52 -53.66
C GLN A 153 -3.77 -53.92 -53.98
N MET A 154 -2.71 -54.73 -53.92
CA MET A 154 -1.39 -54.39 -54.45
C MET A 154 -0.66 -55.67 -54.89
N LYS A 155 -1.31 -56.52 -55.71
CA LYS A 155 -0.67 -57.69 -56.36
C LYS A 155 -1.18 -58.04 -57.78
N GLU A 156 -1.97 -57.19 -58.45
CA GLU A 156 -2.37 -57.42 -59.85
C GLU A 156 -1.98 -56.26 -60.76
N GLY A 157 -0.67 -56.00 -60.83
CA GLY A 157 -0.09 -55.00 -61.72
C GLY A 157 1.37 -55.28 -62.10
N LEU A 158 1.78 -56.55 -62.05
CA LEU A 158 3.06 -56.99 -62.61
C LEU A 158 2.87 -58.33 -63.34
N ASN A 159 2.40 -58.22 -64.57
CA ASN A 159 2.73 -59.08 -65.72
C ASN A 159 2.43 -58.27 -66.98
#